data_AF-A0A7Y6QA80-F1
#
_entry.id   AF-A0A7Y6QA80-F1
#
_cell.length_a   1.000
_cell.length_b   1.000
_cell.length_c   1.000
_cell.angle_alpha   90.00
_cell.angle_beta   90.00
_cell.angle_gamma   90.00
#
_symmetry.space_group_name_H-M   'P 1'
#
loop_
_entity.id
_entity.type
_entity.pdbx_description
1 polymer ?
#
loop_
_entity_poly.entity_id
_entity_poly.type
_entity_poly.pdbx_seq_one_letter_code
_entity_poly.pdbx_strand_id
1 'polypeptide(L)'
;MPFVNIKLVDGVFTSTQKHALAKAITDVMVKFEGSEAFRSVTWVLIEELHADGWHIGGQPFAGPSSLMETLGRSKAVYEMIDGNPTSRDEFAAALPPTTEAS
;
A
#
# COMPACT_ATOMS: atom_id res chain seq x y z
N MET A 1 24.42 3.23 5.23
CA MET A 1 24.14 2.14 4.26
C MET A 1 22.63 2.05 4.14
N PRO A 2 22.04 2.64 3.08
CA PRO A 2 20.59 2.69 2.94
C PRO A 2 20.02 1.32 2.63
N PHE A 3 18.91 0.99 3.27
CA PHE A 3 18.13 -0.21 3.00
C PHE A 3 16.68 0.19 2.71
N VAL A 4 16.20 -0.19 1.54
CA VAL A 4 14.82 0.05 1.10
C VAL A 4 14.13 -1.29 0.94
N ASN A 5 13.06 -1.52 1.70
CA ASN A 5 12.22 -2.69 1.56
C ASN A 5 10.90 -2.29 0.90
N ILE A 6 10.61 -2.93 -0.22
CA ILE A 6 9.41 -2.72 -1.02
C ILE A 6 8.58 -3.99 -0.92
N LYS A 7 7.37 -3.87 -0.38
CA LYS A 7 6.40 -4.97 -0.32
C LYS A 7 5.36 -4.78 -1.40
N LEU A 8 5.21 -5.80 -2.22
CA LEU A 8 4.28 -5.87 -3.33
C LEU A 8 3.39 -7.09 -3.18
N VAL A 9 2.29 -7.09 -3.90
CA VAL A 9 1.54 -8.32 -4.13
C VAL A 9 2.15 -9.09 -5.29
N ASP A 10 2.08 -10.41 -5.22
CA ASP A 10 2.58 -11.28 -6.26
C ASP A 10 1.95 -10.96 -7.62
N GLY A 11 2.78 -10.98 -8.67
CA GLY A 11 2.37 -10.75 -10.05
C GLY A 11 2.07 -9.29 -10.43
N VAL A 12 2.17 -8.33 -9.51
CA VAL A 12 1.88 -6.91 -9.81
C VAL A 12 2.87 -6.30 -10.79
N PHE A 13 4.15 -6.65 -10.66
CA PHE A 13 5.20 -6.20 -11.55
C PHE A 13 5.91 -7.38 -12.20
N THR A 14 6.16 -7.27 -13.50
CA THR A 14 7.08 -8.16 -14.21
C THR A 14 8.49 -8.07 -13.63
N SER A 15 9.32 -9.09 -13.88
CA SER A 15 10.74 -9.06 -13.49
C SER A 15 11.46 -7.81 -14.00
N THR A 16 11.21 -7.42 -15.25
CA THR A 16 11.80 -6.21 -15.86
C THR A 16 11.40 -4.94 -15.11
N GLN A 17 10.13 -4.81 -14.73
CA GLN A 17 9.65 -3.67 -13.95
C GLN A 17 10.27 -3.64 -12.54
N LYS A 18 10.45 -4.79 -11.89
CA LYS A 18 11.12 -4.88 -10.58
C LYS A 18 12.58 -4.42 -10.66
N HIS A 19 13.33 -4.81 -11.69
CA HIS A 19 14.70 -4.32 -11.89
C HIS A 19 14.76 -2.82 -12.17
N ALA A 20 13.84 -2.30 -13.00
CA ALA A 20 13.74 -0.88 -13.27
C ALA A 20 13.40 -0.08 -12.01
N LEU A 21 12.48 -0.58 -11.18
CA LEU A 21 12.13 0.00 -9.89
C LEU A 21 13.34 0.03 -8.94
N ALA A 22 14.04 -1.10 -8.77
CA ALA A 22 15.22 -1.15 -7.91
C ALA A 22 16.28 -0.12 -8.33
N LYS A 23 16.55 -0.01 -9.63
CA LYS A 23 17.46 1.01 -10.18
C LYS A 23 17.00 2.43 -9.86
N ALA A 24 15.73 2.75 -10.11
CA ALA A 24 15.18 4.07 -9.88
C ALA A 24 15.23 4.46 -8.40
N ILE A 25 14.94 3.53 -7.49
CA ILE A 25 15.05 3.73 -6.05
C ILE A 25 16.51 3.96 -5.63
N THR A 26 17.46 3.20 -6.17
CA THR A 26 18.88 3.46 -5.92
C THR A 26 19.29 4.86 -6.37
N ASP A 27 18.83 5.32 -7.53
CA ASP A 27 19.12 6.68 -8.02
C ASP A 27 18.53 7.77 -7.10
N VAL A 28 17.33 7.54 -6.55
CA VAL A 28 16.73 8.40 -5.52
C VAL A 28 17.62 8.45 -4.27
N MET A 29 18.07 7.31 -3.77
CA MET A 29 18.93 7.27 -2.57
C MET A 29 20.25 7.99 -2.82
N VAL A 30 20.93 7.72 -3.93
CA VAL A 30 22.19 8.40 -4.29
C VAL A 30 22.01 9.92 -4.37
N LYS A 31 20.89 10.39 -4.93
CA LYS A 31 20.56 11.82 -4.99
C LYS A 31 20.49 12.45 -3.59
N PHE A 32 19.85 11.79 -2.62
CA PHE A 32 19.67 12.34 -1.27
C PHE A 32 20.89 12.13 -0.36
N GLU A 33 21.65 11.04 -0.56
CA GLU A 33 22.93 10.80 0.11
C GLU A 33 24.04 11.75 -0.42
N GLY A 34 23.86 12.32 -1.61
CA GLY A 34 24.73 13.35 -2.18
C GLY A 34 26.05 12.82 -2.77
N SER A 35 26.21 11.50 -2.93
CA SER A 35 27.43 10.89 -3.48
C SER A 35 27.17 9.53 -4.14
N GLU A 36 27.79 9.32 -5.32
CA GLU A 36 27.77 8.03 -6.03
C GLU A 36 28.45 6.89 -5.25
N ALA A 37 29.29 7.22 -4.25
CA ALA A 37 29.87 6.22 -3.37
C ALA A 37 28.81 5.38 -2.62
N PHE A 38 27.61 5.93 -2.42
CA PHE A 38 26.52 5.23 -1.74
C PHE A 38 25.80 4.20 -2.63
N ARG A 39 26.00 4.22 -3.95
CA ARG A 39 25.33 3.28 -4.88
C ARG A 39 25.66 1.83 -4.56
N SER A 40 26.93 1.53 -4.28
CA SER A 40 27.40 0.17 -3.99
C SER A 40 26.90 -0.37 -2.65
N VAL A 41 26.43 0.50 -1.76
CA VAL A 41 25.95 0.16 -0.41
C VAL A 41 24.47 0.49 -0.19
N THR A 42 23.74 0.81 -1.27
CA THR A 42 22.29 0.99 -1.27
C THR A 42 21.63 -0.32 -1.63
N TRP A 43 20.87 -0.88 -0.70
CA TRP A 43 20.22 -2.17 -0.86
C TRP A 43 18.73 -1.97 -1.08
N VAL A 44 18.19 -2.61 -2.13
CA VAL A 44 16.76 -2.61 -2.43
C VAL A 44 16.27 -4.05 -2.41
N LEU A 45 15.42 -4.36 -1.44
CA LEU A 45 14.77 -5.66 -1.30
C LEU A 45 13.31 -5.52 -1.74
N ILE A 46 12.92 -6.26 -2.79
CA ILE A 46 11.54 -6.34 -3.27
C ILE A 46 10.99 -7.70 -2.83
N GLU A 47 9.96 -7.68 -1.99
CA GLU A 47 9.23 -8.86 -1.52
C GLU A 47 7.84 -8.89 -2.14
N GLU A 48 7.51 -10.01 -2.78
CA GLU A 48 6.16 -10.28 -3.25
C GLU A 48 5.44 -11.18 -2.23
N LEU A 49 4.33 -10.68 -1.72
CA LEU A 49 3.46 -11.39 -0.81
C LEU A 49 2.29 -11.97 -1.60
N HIS A 50 1.96 -13.22 -1.30
CA HIS A 50 0.75 -13.83 -1.82
C HIS A 50 -0.48 -13.05 -1.31
N ALA A 51 -1.54 -13.01 -2.12
CA ALA A 51 -2.72 -12.17 -1.87
C ALA A 51 -3.46 -12.52 -0.58
N ASP A 52 -3.36 -13.77 -0.11
CA ASP A 52 -3.89 -14.23 1.18
C ASP A 52 -3.09 -13.74 2.40
N GLY A 53 -1.88 -13.22 2.19
CA GLY A 53 -1.05 -12.63 3.24
C GLY A 53 -1.35 -11.15 3.49
N TRP A 54 -2.17 -10.52 2.64
CA TRP A 54 -2.44 -9.08 2.69
C TRP A 54 -3.93 -8.82 2.80
N HIS A 55 -4.36 -8.10 3.85
CA HIS A 55 -5.76 -7.75 4.07
C HIS A 55 -5.95 -6.25 4.28
N ILE A 56 -7.07 -5.70 3.80
CA ILE A 56 -7.49 -4.32 4.05
C ILE A 56 -8.94 -4.36 4.55
N GLY A 57 -9.21 -3.79 5.73
CA GLY A 57 -10.56 -3.80 6.33
C GLY A 57 -11.10 -5.21 6.59
N GLY A 58 -10.22 -6.17 6.92
CA GLY A 58 -10.59 -7.57 7.14
C GLY A 58 -10.85 -8.39 5.88
N GLN A 59 -10.65 -7.82 4.69
CA GLN A 59 -10.86 -8.50 3.40
C GLN A 59 -9.52 -8.79 2.71
N PRO A 60 -9.39 -9.93 1.99
CA PRO A 60 -8.19 -10.23 1.23
C PRO A 60 -7.95 -9.16 0.15
N PHE A 61 -6.68 -8.82 -0.07
CA PHE A 61 -6.30 -7.84 -1.07
C PHE A 61 -6.19 -8.48 -2.44
N ALA A 62 -6.86 -7.93 -3.45
CA ALA A 62 -6.95 -8.49 -4.79
C ALA A 62 -6.20 -7.67 -5.85
N GLY A 63 -4.99 -7.18 -5.55
CA GLY A 63 -4.05 -6.64 -6.55
C GLY A 63 -4.53 -5.41 -7.35
N PRO A 64 -3.78 -4.98 -8.39
CA PRO A 64 -4.08 -3.82 -9.23
C PRO A 64 -5.41 -3.93 -9.98
N SER A 65 -5.83 -5.15 -10.35
CA SER A 65 -7.16 -5.40 -10.93
C SER A 65 -8.29 -5.06 -9.96
N SER A 66 -8.02 -5.05 -8.64
CA SER A 66 -8.97 -4.59 -7.63
C SER A 66 -8.89 -3.10 -7.33
N LEU A 67 -8.13 -2.27 -8.06
CA LEU A 67 -8.13 -0.83 -7.77
C LEU A 67 -9.54 -0.24 -7.88
N MET A 68 -10.27 -0.59 -8.94
CA MET A 68 -11.67 -0.15 -9.10
C MET A 68 -12.58 -0.73 -8.03
N GLU A 69 -12.36 -1.97 -7.61
CA GLU A 69 -13.12 -2.60 -6.53
C GLU A 69 -12.84 -1.90 -5.19
N THR A 70 -11.57 -1.62 -4.88
CA THR A 70 -11.12 -0.89 -3.70
C THR A 70 -11.71 0.51 -3.67
N LEU A 71 -11.64 1.24 -4.78
CA LEU A 71 -12.25 2.56 -4.90
C LEU A 71 -13.78 2.49 -4.79
N GLY A 72 -14.41 1.46 -5.36
CA GLY A 72 -15.84 1.20 -5.22
C GLY A 72 -16.26 0.95 -3.78
N ARG A 73 -15.50 0.14 -3.03
CA ARG A 73 -15.70 -0.09 -1.59
C ARG A 73 -15.51 1.20 -0.78
N SER A 74 -14.43 1.94 -1.03
CA SER A 74 -14.18 3.23 -0.38
C SER A 74 -15.29 4.23 -0.66
N LYS A 75 -15.81 4.27 -1.90
CA LYS A 75 -16.97 5.08 -2.28
C LYS A 75 -18.22 4.65 -1.52
N ALA A 76 -18.51 3.35 -1.46
CA ALA A 76 -19.66 2.83 -0.73
C ALA A 76 -19.59 3.20 0.76
N VAL A 77 -18.42 3.07 1.39
CA VAL A 77 -18.20 3.50 2.78
C VAL A 77 -18.42 5.00 2.93
N TYR A 78 -17.88 5.82 2.01
CA TYR A 78 -18.07 7.26 2.03
C TYR A 78 -19.56 7.65 1.94
N GLU A 79 -20.31 7.01 1.05
CA GLU A 79 -21.75 7.25 0.87
C GLU A 79 -22.60 6.81 2.08
N MET A 80 -22.09 5.95 2.95
CA MET A 80 -22.77 5.54 4.20
C MET A 80 -22.56 6.52 5.36
N ILE A 81 -21.60 7.44 5.27
CA ILE A 81 -21.29 8.37 6.37
C ILE A 81 -22.24 9.57 6.30
N ASP A 82 -23.06 9.73 7.33
CA ASP A 82 -23.92 10.89 7.47
C ASP A 82 -23.11 12.15 7.82
N GLY A 83 -23.24 13.18 6.98
CA GLY A 83 -22.56 14.46 7.16
C GLY A 83 -21.08 14.44 6.77
N ASN A 84 -20.25 15.22 7.47
CA ASN A 84 -18.81 15.29 7.24
C ASN A 84 -18.07 15.28 8.58
N PRO A 85 -18.05 14.14 9.28
CA PRO A 85 -17.37 14.02 10.56
C PRO A 85 -15.89 14.39 10.43
N THR A 86 -15.39 15.14 11.40
CA THR A 86 -13.99 15.62 11.45
C THR A 86 -13.25 15.12 12.68
N SER A 87 -13.96 14.50 13.63
CA SER A 87 -13.41 13.86 14.82
C SER A 87 -13.77 12.37 14.90
N ARG A 88 -12.97 11.60 15.64
CA ARG A 88 -13.20 10.16 15.83
C ARG A 88 -14.57 9.85 16.46
N ASP A 89 -15.00 10.66 17.41
CA ASP A 89 -16.29 10.48 18.09
C ASP A 89 -17.45 10.72 17.13
N GLU A 90 -17.35 11.74 16.27
CA GLU A 90 -18.32 11.97 15.19
C GLU A 90 -18.34 10.82 14.18
N PHE A 91 -17.18 10.27 13.79
CA PHE A 91 -17.12 9.08 12.93
C PHE A 91 -17.76 7.85 13.60
N ALA A 92 -17.51 7.63 14.88
CA ALA A 92 -18.10 6.51 15.63
C ALA A 92 -19.63 6.63 15.75
N ALA A 93 -20.15 7.86 15.85
CA ALA A 93 -21.59 8.13 15.85
C ALA A 93 -22.21 8.00 14.45
N ALA A 94 -21.54 8.51 13.40
CA ALA A 94 -22.03 8.50 12.03
C ALA A 94 -21.98 7.11 11.36
N LEU A 95 -21.00 6.28 11.73
CA LEU A 95 -20.83 4.94 11.19
C LEU A 95 -20.34 3.97 12.29
N PRO A 96 -21.22 3.52 13.19
CA PRO A 96 -20.84 2.63 14.29
C PRO A 96 -20.39 1.26 13.77
N PRO A 97 -19.55 0.53 14.53
CA PRO A 97 -19.13 -0.82 14.16
C PRO A 97 -20.33 -1.75 14.01
N THR A 98 -20.26 -2.66 13.05
CA THR A 98 -21.30 -3.67 12.85
C THR A 98 -21.27 -4.62 14.05
N THR A 99 -22.28 -4.55 14.91
CA THR A 99 -22.48 -5.55 15.96
C THR A 99 -22.89 -6.84 15.26
N GLU A 100 -22.05 -7.89 15.31
CA GLU A 100 -22.46 -9.22 14.88
C GLU A 100 -23.71 -9.62 15.68
N ALA A 101 -24.85 -9.78 14.99
CA ALA A 101 -25.96 -10.53 15.56
C ALA A 101 -25.48 -11.98 15.71
N SER A 102 -25.52 -12.46 16.95
CA SER A 102 -25.15 -13.82 17.37
C SER A 102 -25.85 -14.91 16.56
#